data_AF-A0A221UZH3-F1
#
_entry.id   AF-A0A221UZH3-F1
#
_cell.length_a   1.000
_cell.length_b   1.000
_cell.length_c   1.000
_cell.angle_alpha   90.00
_cell.angle_beta   90.00
_cell.angle_gamma   90.00
#
_symmetry.space_group_name_H-M   'P 1'
#
loop_
_entity.id
_entity.type
_entity.pdbx_description
1 polymer ?
#
loop_
_entity_poly.entity_id
_entity_poly.type
_entity_poly.pdbx_seq_one_letter_code
_entity_poly.pdbx_strand_id
1 'polypeptide(L)' 'MNGHLKTIAKDAGIEEHFTTYTIRHSWATIAKFMGIPAKVISEGIGHNFLKNIEIYLKSFTNNVLDEANEMVVS' A
#
# COMPACT_ATOMS: atom_id res chain seq x y z
N MET A 1 19.00 -10.73 6.54
CA MET A 1 17.87 -10.09 5.82
C MET A 1 18.24 -8.71 5.25
N ASN A 2 18.81 -7.79 6.02
CA ASN A 2 19.02 -6.40 5.56
C ASN A 2 20.18 -6.18 4.56
N GLY A 3 21.13 -7.10 4.44
CA GLY A 3 22.26 -6.96 3.51
C GLY A 3 21.85 -6.96 2.05
N HIS A 4 20.99 -7.91 1.64
CA HIS A 4 20.52 -8.02 0.25
C HIS A 4 19.63 -6.86 -0.17
N LEU A 5 18.85 -6.29 0.75
CA LEU A 5 18.01 -5.12 0.48
C LEU A 5 18.83 -3.89 0.12
N LYS A 6 20.01 -3.72 0.73
CA LYS A 6 20.93 -2.62 0.38
C LYS A 6 21.48 -2.77 -1.03
N THR A 7 21.82 -4.00 -1.44
CA THR A 7 22.26 -4.27 -2.82
C THR A 7 21.15 -3.95 -3.80
N ILE A 8 19.94 -4.44 -3.57
CA ILE A 8 18.78 -4.18 -4.43
C ILE A 8 18.47 -2.67 -4.52
N ALA A 9 18.50 -1.95 -3.40
CA ALA A 9 18.29 -0.50 -3.38
C ALA A 9 19.34 0.23 -4.21
N LYS A 10 20.62 -0.13 -4.05
CA LYS A 10 21.72 0.45 -4.82
C LYS A 10 21.56 0.18 -6.32
N ASP A 11 21.25 -1.05 -6.71
CA ASP A 11 21.07 -1.44 -8.10
C ASP A 11 19.86 -0.73 -8.75
N ALA A 12 18.83 -0.43 -7.95
CA ALA A 12 17.65 0.32 -8.37
C ALA A 12 17.83 1.86 -8.31
N GLY A 13 18.99 2.36 -7.88
CA GLY A 13 19.23 3.81 -7.72
C GLY A 13 18.43 4.47 -6.59
N ILE A 14 18.00 3.69 -5.58
CA ILE A 14 17.29 4.18 -4.40
C ILE A 14 18.33 4.62 -3.36
N GLU A 15 18.38 5.91 -3.07
CA GLU A 15 19.34 6.50 -2.12
C GLU A 15 18.77 6.57 -0.69
N GLU A 16 17.44 6.47 -0.54
CA GLU A 16 16.77 6.52 0.75
C GLU A 16 16.88 5.21 1.55
N HIS A 17 16.47 5.26 2.81
CA HIS A 17 16.48 4.12 3.71
C HIS A 17 15.48 3.03 3.24
N PHE A 18 15.99 2.05 2.50
CA PHE A 18 15.21 0.95 1.95
C PHE A 18 15.19 -0.26 2.89
N THR A 19 14.00 -0.63 3.34
CA THR A 19 13.80 -1.73 4.30
C THR A 19 12.62 -2.61 3.92
N THR A 20 12.46 -3.72 4.63
CA THR A 20 11.25 -4.54 4.56
C THR A 20 9.97 -3.77 4.92
N TYR A 21 10.09 -2.72 5.75
CA TYR A 21 8.98 -1.80 6.02
C TYR A 21 8.62 -0.99 4.76
N THR A 22 9.60 -0.43 4.07
CA THR A 22 9.41 0.28 2.80
C THR A 22 8.67 -0.58 1.77
N ILE A 23 9.12 -1.82 1.57
CA ILE A 23 8.50 -2.78 0.63
C ILE A 23 7.03 -3.06 1.00
N ARG A 24 6.76 -3.32 2.28
CA ARG A 24 5.40 -3.59 2.79
C ARG A 24 4.48 -2.39 2.55
N HIS A 25 4.99 -1.18 2.79
CA HIS A 25 4.24 0.06 2.58
C HIS A 25 3.94 0.30 1.10
N SER A 26 4.90 0.04 0.22
CA SER A 26 4.69 0.08 -1.23
C SER A 26 3.63 -0.91 -1.67
N TRP A 27 3.70 -2.17 -1.22
CA TRP A 27 2.70 -3.20 -1.56
C TRP A 27 1.29 -2.80 -1.12
N ALA A 28 1.12 -2.32 0.12
CA ALA A 28 -0.17 -1.88 0.64
C ALA A 28 -0.77 -0.73 -0.17
N THR A 29 0.08 0.23 -0.53
CA THR A 29 -0.29 1.41 -1.33
C THR A 29 -0.73 1.00 -2.73
N ILE A 30 0.02 0.12 -3.40
CA ILE A 30 -0.33 -0.42 -4.72
C ILE A 30 -1.66 -1.18 -4.65
N ALA A 31 -1.81 -2.10 -3.69
CA ALA A 31 -3.03 -2.88 -3.51
C ALA A 31 -4.26 -1.99 -3.31
N LYS A 32 -4.11 -0.91 -2.54
CA LYS A 32 -5.16 0.09 -2.35
C LYS A 32 -5.51 0.80 -3.66
N PHE A 33 -4.52 1.24 -4.46
CA PHE A 33 -4.77 1.87 -5.77
C PHE A 33 -5.42 0.91 -6.78
N MET A 34 -5.22 -0.39 -6.62
CA MET A 34 -5.91 -1.42 -7.39
C MET A 34 -7.34 -1.71 -6.89
N GLY A 35 -7.85 -0.95 -5.91
CA GLY A 35 -9.19 -1.13 -5.37
C GLY A 35 -9.36 -2.37 -4.49
N ILE A 36 -8.28 -3.01 -4.04
CA ILE A 36 -8.36 -4.19 -3.18
C ILE A 36 -8.96 -3.77 -1.82
N PRO A 37 -9.95 -4.51 -1.29
CA PRO A 37 -10.58 -4.16 -0.02
C PRO A 37 -9.58 -4.08 1.13
N ALA A 38 -9.74 -3.06 1.98
CA ALA A 38 -8.92 -2.81 3.17
C ALA A 38 -8.69 -4.06 4.03
N LYS A 39 -9.74 -4.87 4.20
CA LYS A 39 -9.71 -6.12 4.96
C LYS A 39 -8.73 -7.14 4.35
N VAL A 40 -8.75 -7.29 3.03
CA VAL A 40 -7.88 -8.19 2.27
C VAL A 40 -6.42 -7.71 2.35
N ILE A 41 -6.19 -6.41 2.21
CA ILE A 41 -4.86 -5.80 2.39
C ILE A 41 -4.34 -6.04 3.81
N SER A 42 -5.20 -5.86 4.81
CA SER A 42 -4.85 -6.06 6.22
C SER A 42 -4.52 -7.52 6.54
N GLU A 43 -5.28 -8.47 6.00
CA GLU A 43 -4.99 -9.91 6.14
C GLU A 43 -3.65 -10.26 5.48
N GLY A 44 -3.36 -9.72 4.29
CA GLY A 44 -2.11 -9.95 3.56
C GLY A 44 -0.85 -9.40 4.25
N ILE A 45 -0.97 -8.33 5.05
CA ILE A 45 0.16 -7.72 5.80
C ILE A 45 0.31 -8.32 7.21
N GLY A 46 -0.72 -9.02 7.69
CA GLY A 46 -0.81 -9.59 9.03
C GLY A 46 -1.56 -8.67 10.01
N HIS A 47 -2.52 -9.27 10.74
CA HIS A 47 -3.50 -8.62 11.62
C HIS A 47 -2.90 -7.69 12.70
N ASN A 48 -1.63 -7.88 13.09
CA ASN A 48 -0.96 -7.05 14.10
C ASN A 48 -0.59 -5.64 13.62
N PHE A 49 -0.81 -5.32 12.34
CA PHE A 49 -0.45 -4.03 11.75
C PHE A 49 -1.66 -3.11 11.50
N LEU A 50 -2.85 -3.50 11.98
CA LEU A 50 -4.12 -2.77 11.81
C LEU A 50 -4.04 -1.31 12.30
N LYS A 51 -3.25 -1.04 13.36
CA LYS A 51 -3.18 0.29 13.98
C LYS A 51 -2.60 1.38 13.06
N ASN A 52 -1.89 1.01 11.98
CA ASN A 52 -1.30 1.96 11.03
C ASN A 52 -2.05 2.05 9.69
N ILE A 53 -3.13 1.27 9.49
CA ILE A 53 -3.82 1.20 8.19
C ILE A 53 -4.82 2.35 7.98
N GLU A 54 -5.27 3.04 9.03
CA GLU A 54 -6.13 4.23 8.90
C GLU A 54 -5.52 5.33 8.01
N ILE A 55 -4.18 5.47 7.99
CA ILE A 55 -3.48 6.43 7.10
C ILE A 55 -3.65 6.03 5.63
N TYR A 56 -3.65 4.73 5.32
CA TYR A 56 -3.94 4.26 3.95
C TYR A 56 -5.41 4.45 3.62
N LEU A 57 -6.34 4.23 4.55
CA LEU A 57 -7.77 4.28 4.22
C LEU A 57 -8.35 5.69 4.11
N LYS A 58 -7.70 6.69 4.72
CA LYS A 58 -8.16 8.09 4.67
C LYS A 58 -8.07 8.77 3.31
N SER A 59 -7.41 8.17 2.31
CA SER A 59 -7.24 8.77 0.98
C SER A 59 -7.70 7.84 -0.13
N PHE A 60 -8.97 7.43 -0.14
CA PHE A 60 -9.56 7.10 -1.44
C PHE A 60 -9.51 8.39 -2.26
N THR A 61 -8.64 8.42 -3.27
CA THR A 61 -8.64 9.51 -4.25
C THR A 61 -10.04 9.60 -4.85
N ASN A 62 -10.60 10.81 -4.87
CA ASN A 62 -11.98 11.10 -5.29
C ASN A 62 -12.42 10.30 -6.52
N ASN A 63 -11.53 10.03 -7.48
CA ASN A 63 -11.81 9.24 -8.67
C ASN A 63 -12.46 7.86 -8.41
N VAL A 64 -12.05 7.12 -7.37
CA VAL A 64 -12.65 5.80 -7.06
C VAL A 64 -14.07 5.96 -6.49
N LEU A 65 -14.30 7.04 -5.73
CA LEU A 65 -15.63 7.38 -5.21
C LEU A 65 -16.54 7.91 -6.32
N ASP A 66 -15.98 8.67 -7.25
CA ASP A 66 -16.68 9.21 -8.41
C ASP A 66 -17.14 8.07 -9.34
N GLU A 67 -16.25 7.12 -9.67
CA GLU A 67 -16.60 5.91 -10.43
C GLU A 67 -17.65 5.04 -9.71
N ALA A 68 -17.52 4.86 -8.40
CA ALA A 68 -18.49 4.11 -7.61
C ALA A 68 -19.86 4.80 -7.55
N ASN A 69 -19.88 6.13 -7.45
CA ASN A 69 -21.11 6.89 -7.53
C ASN A 69 -21.75 6.75 -8.91
N GLU A 70 -21.01 6.94 -10.00
CA GLU A 70 -21.55 6.79 -11.35
C GLU A 70 -22.23 5.43 -11.59
N MET A 71 -21.68 4.34 -11.03
CA MET A 71 -22.31 3.01 -11.12
C MET A 71 -23.61 2.84 -10.33
N VAL A 72 -23.85 3.66 -9.30
CA VAL A 72 -25.03 3.57 -8.42
C VAL A 72 -26.14 4.56 -8.82
N VAL A 73 -25.78 5.72 -9.38
CA VAL A 73 -26.75 6.75 -9.79
C VAL A 73 -27.19 6.66 -11.26
N SER A 74 -26.60 5.76 -12.07
CA SER A 74 -27.08 5.44 -13.44
C SER A 74 -28.19 4.39 -13.42
#